data_AF-A0A964XAR8-F1
#
_entry.id   AF-A0A964XAR8-F1
#
_cell.length_a   1.000
_cell.length_b   1.000
_cell.length_c   1.000
_cell.angle_alpha   90.00
_cell.angle_beta   90.00
_cell.angle_gamma   90.00
#
_symmetry.space_group_name_H-M   'P 1'
#
loop_
_entity.id
_entity.type
_entity.pdbx_description
1 polymer ?
#
loop_
_entity_poly.entity_id
_entity_poly.type
_entity_poly.pdbx_seq_one_letter_code
_entity_poly.pdbx_strand_id
1 'polypeptide(L)' 'MSQLPTLRLFGIDLISASRAAATRDLLARPQARVAFVNAHCVNVAARDGAYRHALQSADMLLP' A
#
# COMPACT_ATOMS: atom_id res chain seq x y z
N MET A 1 -10.12 -0.82 -14.36
CA MET A 1 -9.33 -0.24 -13.25
C MET A 1 -7.87 -0.30 -13.67
N SER A 2 -7.15 0.80 -13.58
CA SER A 2 -5.75 0.86 -14.02
C SER A 2 -4.88 0.30 -12.90
N GLN A 3 -4.20 -0.82 -13.11
CA GLN A 3 -3.27 -1.33 -12.11
C GLN A 3 -2.04 -0.44 -12.06
N LEU A 4 -1.85 0.29 -10.96
CA LEU A 4 -0.63 1.08 -10.75
C LEU A 4 0.57 0.14 -10.57
N PRO A 5 1.76 0.50 -11.09
CA PRO A 5 2.97 -0.28 -10.87
C PRO A 5 3.32 -0.31 -9.38
N THR A 6 3.90 -1.44 -8.95
CA THR A 6 4.34 -1.64 -7.56
C THR A 6 5.84 -1.91 -7.50
N LEU A 7 6.43 -1.59 -6.35
CA LEU A 7 7.79 -1.94 -5.97
C LEU A 7 7.72 -2.83 -4.73
N ARG A 8 8.35 -4.00 -4.79
CA ARG A 8 8.43 -4.92 -3.65
C ARG A 8 9.56 -4.48 -2.72
N LEU A 9 9.23 -4.06 -1.51
CA LEU A 9 10.19 -3.74 -0.45
C LEU A 9 9.85 -4.52 0.82
N PHE A 10 10.82 -5.22 1.41
CA PHE A 10 10.65 -5.99 2.66
C PHE A 10 9.48 -7.00 2.62
N GLY A 11 9.21 -7.55 1.43
CA GLY A 11 8.10 -8.46 1.19
C GLY A 11 6.72 -7.79 1.12
N ILE A 12 6.63 -6.47 1.01
CA ILE A 12 5.39 -5.67 0.88
C ILE A 12 5.40 -4.98 -0.50
N ASP A 13 4.29 -5.08 -1.25
CA ASP A 13 4.13 -4.37 -2.53
C ASP A 13 3.64 -2.94 -2.27
N LEU A 14 4.49 -1.95 -2.50
CA LEU A 14 4.14 -0.54 -2.39
C LEU A 14 3.88 0.04 -3.77
N ILE A 15 2.86 0.86 -3.92
CA ILE A 15 2.56 1.59 -5.15
C ILE A 15 3.74 2.52 -5.48
N SER A 16 4.25 2.39 -6.70
CA SER A 16 5.33 3.21 -7.24
C SER A 16 4.79 4.09 -8.36
N ALA A 17 4.04 5.12 -7.99
CA ALA A 17 3.38 6.00 -8.95
C ALA A 17 3.54 7.48 -8.54
N SER A 18 3.35 8.39 -9.51
CA SER A 18 3.27 9.81 -9.18
C SER A 18 2.06 10.09 -8.29
N ARG A 19 2.15 11.14 -7.46
CA ARG A 19 1.03 11.55 -6.60
C ARG A 19 -0.27 11.77 -7.38
N ALA A 20 -0.20 12.40 -8.55
CA ALA A 20 -1.38 12.64 -9.39
C ALA A 20 -2.00 11.33 -9.90
N ALA A 21 -1.18 10.34 -10.27
CA ALA A 21 -1.68 9.03 -10.68
C ALA A 21 -2.31 8.27 -9.51
N ALA A 22 -1.67 8.26 -8.34
CA ALA A 22 -2.18 7.63 -7.13
C ALA A 22 -3.50 8.26 -6.66
N THR A 23 -3.59 9.60 -6.64
CA THR A 23 -4.83 10.31 -6.27
C THR A 23 -5.97 10.02 -7.24
N ARG A 24 -5.69 9.99 -8.55
CA ARG A 24 -6.71 9.64 -9.55
C ARG A 24 -7.22 8.20 -9.37
N ASP A 25 -6.33 7.25 -9.13
CA ASP A 25 -6.74 5.85 -8.91
C ASP A 25 -7.50 5.69 -7.59
N LEU A 26 -7.08 6.40 -6.53
CA LEU A 26 -7.77 6.44 -5.24
C LEU A 26 -9.21 6.94 -5.38
N LEU A 27 -9.41 8.07 -6.07
CA LEU A 27 -10.74 8.66 -6.27
C LEU A 27 -11.64 7.80 -7.17
N ALA A 28 -11.07 6.93 -8.00
CA ALA A 28 -11.81 5.99 -8.83
C ALA A 28 -12.30 4.74 -8.06
N ARG A 29 -11.93 4.58 -6.77
CA ARG A 29 -12.26 3.42 -5.94
C ARG A 29 -13.12 3.81 -4.73
N PRO A 30 -14.46 3.72 -4.81
CA PRO A 30 -15.37 4.23 -3.77
C PRO A 30 -15.34 3.45 -2.45
N GLN A 31 -14.73 2.26 -2.40
CA GLN A 31 -14.70 1.39 -1.20
C GLN A 31 -13.33 0.74 -0.97
N ALA A 32 -12.24 1.39 -1.39
CA ALA A 32 -10.90 0.83 -1.20
C ALA A 32 -10.40 1.01 0.24
N ARG A 33 -9.86 -0.07 0.81
CA ARG A 33 -9.00 -0.02 1.99
C ARG A 33 -7.62 0.44 1.58
N VAL A 34 -7.21 1.60 2.08
CA VAL A 34 -5.93 2.23 1.72
C VAL A 34 -5.08 2.35 2.98
N ALA A 35 -3.81 1.97 2.90
CA ALA A 35 -2.85 2.23 3.96
C ALA A 35 -1.63 2.99 3.41
N PHE A 36 -1.09 3.88 4.25
CA PHE A 36 0.18 4.55 4.02
C PHE A 36 1.27 3.85 4.84
N VAL A 37 2.33 3.42 4.17
CA VAL A 37 3.41 2.61 4.73
C VAL A 37 4.67 3.46 4.80
N ASN A 38 5.01 3.87 6.02
CA ASN A 38 6.30 4.48 6.32
C ASN A 38 7.30 3.44 6.84
N ALA A 39 8.54 3.87 7.13
CA ALA A 39 9.58 3.00 7.67
C ALA A 39 9.21 2.36 9.03
N HIS A 40 8.44 3.04 9.87
CA HIS A 40 8.00 2.47 11.15
C HIS A 40 7.00 1.32 10.94
N CYS A 41 6.07 1.44 9.99
CA CYS A 41 5.16 0.36 9.61
C CYS A 41 5.94 -0.90 9.19
N VAL A 42 7.02 -0.74 8.42
CA VAL A 42 7.90 -1.86 8.03
C VAL A 42 8.53 -2.53 9.24
N ASN A 43 9.05 -1.74 10.19
CA ASN A 43 9.66 -2.27 11.41
C ASN A 43 8.65 -3.06 12.28
N VAL A 44 7.41 -2.57 12.37
CA VAL A 44 6.32 -3.27 13.09
C VAL A 44 5.95 -4.56 12.34
N ALA A 45 5.74 -4.50 11.02
CA ALA A 45 5.39 -5.66 10.20
C ALA A 45 6.46 -6.76 10.17
N ALA A 46 7.70 -6.44 10.50
CA ALA A 46 8.78 -7.42 10.65
C ALA A 46 8.66 -8.25 11.95
N ARG A 47 7.93 -7.76 12.94
CA ARG A 47 7.79 -8.38 14.28
C ARG A 47 6.36 -8.83 14.59
N ASP A 48 5.38 -8.28 13.89
CA ASP A 48 3.95 -8.56 14.07
C ASP A 48 3.35 -9.10 12.75
N GLY A 49 3.11 -10.41 12.73
CA GLY A 49 2.50 -11.10 11.58
C GLY A 49 1.05 -10.71 11.34
N ALA A 50 0.29 -10.37 12.38
CA ALA A 50 -1.10 -9.93 12.24
C ALA A 50 -1.15 -8.53 11.61
N TYR A 51 -0.29 -7.62 12.04
CA TYR A 51 -0.13 -6.31 11.42
C TYR A 51 0.32 -6.42 9.96
N ARG A 52 1.27 -7.31 9.67
CA ARG A 52 1.71 -7.60 8.30
C ARG A 52 0.55 -8.08 7.41
N HIS A 53 -0.26 -9.01 7.91
CA HIS A 53 -1.44 -9.51 7.19
C HIS A 53 -2.47 -8.40 6.98
N ALA A 54 -2.70 -7.56 7.98
CA ALA A 54 -3.59 -6.41 7.87
C ALA A 54 -3.15 -5.45 6.76
N LEU A 55 -1.85 -5.11 6.68
CA LEU A 55 -1.30 -4.31 5.58
C LEU A 55 -1.51 -4.98 4.22
N GLN A 56 -1.19 -6.26 4.08
CA GLN A 56 -1.30 -6.98 2.81
C GLN A 56 -2.74 -7.16 2.32
N SER A 57 -3.73 -6.98 3.20
CA SER A 57 -5.15 -7.03 2.86
C SER A 57 -5.73 -5.68 2.37
N ALA A 58 -4.91 -4.62 2.28
CA ALA A 58 -5.32 -3.34 1.72
C ALA A 58 -5.36 -3.39 0.18
N ASP A 59 -6.33 -2.71 -0.42
CA ASP A 59 -6.47 -2.58 -1.88
C ASP A 59 -5.41 -1.64 -2.48
N MET A 60 -4.86 -0.75 -1.65
CA MET A 60 -3.80 0.19 -2.01
C MET A 60 -2.82 0.38 -0.85
N LEU A 61 -1.54 0.13 -1.11
CA LEU A 61 -0.44 0.42 -0.20
C LEU A 61 0.41 1.55 -0.77
N LEU A 62 0.29 2.74 -0.19
CA LEU A 62 1.01 3.94 -0.60
C LEU A 62 2.26 4.12 0.27
N PRO A 63 3.37 4.66 -0.26
CA PRO A 63 4.54 5.01 0.54
C PRO A 63 4.33 6.30 1.36
#